data_AF-A0AAE0MXM2-F1
#
_entry.id   AF-A0AAE0MXM2-F1
#
_cell.length_a   1.000
_cell.length_b   1.000
_cell.length_c   1.000
_cell.angle_alpha   90.00
_cell.angle_beta   90.00
_cell.angle_gamma   90.00
#
_symmetry.space_group_name_H-M   'P 1'
#
loop_
_entity.id
_entity.type
_entity.pdbx_description
1 polymer ?
#
loop_
_entity_poly.entity_id
_entity_poly.type
_entity_poly.pdbx_seq_one_letter_code
_entity_poly.pdbx_strand_id
1 'polypeptide(L)'
;MYERALEGYEKALGPDHTSTLDIVNSLGLLYSDQGRLKEAETMYQRALSGYSAALGSSHAKSLQVIKNIASLQLAKGSLSL
;
A
#
# COMPACT_ATOMS: atom_id res chain seq x y z
N MET A 1 0.83 14.93 -4.58
CA MET A 1 -0.30 15.18 -3.64
C MET A 1 -0.30 14.15 -2.51
N TYR A 2 -0.34 12.85 -2.82
CA TYR A 2 -0.35 11.79 -1.80
C TYR A 2 0.89 11.76 -0.89
N GLU A 3 2.10 12.05 -1.38
CA GLU A 3 3.30 12.10 -0.52
C GLU A 3 3.22 13.22 0.54
N ARG A 4 2.82 14.42 0.13
CA ARG A 4 2.58 15.53 1.08
C ARG A 4 1.45 15.23 2.07
N ALA A 5 0.41 14.53 1.61
CA ALA A 5 -0.64 14.05 2.51
C ALA A 5 -0.08 13.04 3.52
N LEU A 6 0.75 12.09 3.06
CA LEU A 6 1.37 11.09 3.91
C LEU A 6 2.19 11.75 5.03
N GLU A 7 3.05 12.71 4.71
CA GLU A 7 3.83 13.45 5.72
C GLU A 7 2.93 14.12 6.77
N GLY A 8 1.83 14.74 6.34
CA GLY A 8 0.87 15.39 7.24
C GLY A 8 0.17 14.40 8.16
N TYR A 9 -0.30 13.28 7.62
CA TYR A 9 -0.98 12.22 8.37
C TYR A 9 -0.04 11.48 9.32
N GLU A 10 1.20 11.20 8.91
CA GLU A 10 2.23 10.62 9.77
C GLU A 10 2.53 11.53 10.96
N LYS A 11 2.65 12.84 10.73
CA LYS A 11 2.88 13.81 11.81
C LYS A 11 1.68 13.94 12.75
N ALA A 12 0.46 13.88 12.23
CA ALA A 12 -0.76 14.13 13.01
C ALA A 12 -1.27 12.88 13.76
N LEU A 13 -1.19 11.70 13.15
CA LEU A 13 -1.82 10.47 13.64
C LEU A 13 -0.82 9.33 13.89
N GLY A 14 0.40 9.47 13.38
CA GLY A 14 1.43 8.42 13.42
C GLY A 14 1.43 7.53 12.17
N PRO A 15 2.54 6.79 11.94
CA PRO A 15 2.76 6.01 10.72
C PRO A 15 1.85 4.78 10.58
N ASP A 16 1.35 4.24 11.70
CA ASP A 16 0.55 3.02 11.75
C ASP A 16 -0.96 3.29 11.90
N HIS A 17 -1.36 4.55 11.98
CA HIS A 17 -2.78 4.90 12.04
C HIS A 17 -3.49 4.50 10.74
N THR A 18 -4.69 3.95 10.85
CA THR A 18 -5.42 3.39 9.70
C THR A 18 -5.64 4.40 8.56
N SER A 19 -5.86 5.68 8.85
CA SER A 19 -5.94 6.73 7.82
C SER A 19 -4.61 7.03 7.16
N THR A 20 -3.49 6.94 7.88
CA THR A 20 -2.15 7.05 7.30
C THR A 20 -1.90 5.89 6.35
N LEU A 21 -2.28 4.68 6.76
CA LEU A 21 -2.19 3.47 5.94
C LEU A 21 -3.08 3.53 4.68
N ASP A 22 -4.23 4.21 4.74
CA ASP A 22 -5.08 4.45 3.56
C ASP A 22 -4.33 5.26 2.49
N ILE A 23 -3.54 6.27 2.90
CA ILE A 23 -2.68 7.05 2.00
C ILE A 23 -1.53 6.20 1.46
N VAL A 24 -0.89 5.38 2.30
CA VAL A 24 0.18 4.47 1.86
C VAL A 24 -0.35 3.49 0.80
N ASN A 25 -1.50 2.86 1.01
CA ASN A 25 -2.10 1.97 0.02
C ASN A 25 -2.46 2.71 -1.28
N SER A 26 -2.94 3.96 -1.18
CA SER A 26 -3.23 4.80 -2.35
C SER A 26 -1.99 5.14 -3.18
N LEU A 27 -0.84 5.37 -2.51
CA LEU A 27 0.46 5.51 -3.19
C LEU A 27 0.85 4.22 -3.92
N GLY A 28 0.60 3.05 -3.32
CA GLY A 28 0.82 1.76 -3.96
C GLY A 28 0.05 1.62 -5.27
N LEU A 29 -1.24 1.99 -5.26
CA LEU A 29 -2.10 1.99 -6.46
C LEU A 29 -1.56 2.96 -7.52
N LEU A 30 -1.26 4.20 -7.13
CA LEU A 30 -0.73 5.22 -8.04
C LEU A 30 0.57 4.76 -8.71
N TYR A 31 1.49 4.17 -7.96
CA TYR A 31 2.75 3.67 -8.51
C TYR A 31 2.56 2.45 -9.40
N SER A 32 1.62 1.57 -9.06
CA SER A 32 1.25 0.45 -9.92
C SER A 32 0.74 0.94 -11.28
N ASP A 33 -0.16 1.92 -11.29
CA ASP A 33 -0.72 2.50 -12.52
C ASP A 33 0.33 3.22 -13.37
N GLN A 34 1.40 3.73 -12.75
CA GLN A 34 2.54 4.33 -13.44
C GLN A 34 3.58 3.32 -13.93
N GLY A 35 3.39 2.01 -13.71
CA GLY A 35 4.38 0.97 -14.01
C GLY A 35 5.60 0.98 -13.08
N ARG A 36 5.55 1.74 -11.98
CA ARG A 36 6.59 1.85 -10.96
C ARG A 36 6.47 0.72 -9.95
N LEU A 37 6.67 -0.51 -10.44
CA LEU A 37 6.29 -1.72 -9.70
C LEU A 37 7.09 -1.96 -8.42
N LYS A 38 8.32 -1.42 -8.33
CA LYS A 38 9.14 -1.50 -7.11
C LYS A 38 8.60 -0.59 -6.03
N GLU A 39 8.33 0.67 -6.35
CA GLU A 39 7.75 1.60 -5.37
C GLU A 39 6.35 1.18 -4.94
N ALA A 40 5.53 0.65 -5.86
CA ALA A 40 4.21 0.11 -5.54
C ALA A 40 4.29 -1.02 -4.50
N GLU A 41 5.23 -1.96 -4.68
CA GLU A 41 5.44 -3.07 -3.75
C GLU A 41 5.84 -2.58 -2.36
N THR A 42 6.77 -1.62 -2.27
CA THR A 42 7.17 -1.03 -0.99
C THR A 42 5.99 -0.43 -0.25
N MET A 43 5.12 0.31 -0.95
CA MET A 43 3.93 0.91 -0.35
C MET A 43 2.94 -0.15 0.12
N TYR A 44 2.63 -1.15 -0.71
CA TYR A 44 1.70 -2.21 -0.31
C TYR A 44 2.21 -3.07 0.85
N GLN A 45 3.51 -3.41 0.89
CA GLN A 45 4.10 -4.15 2.01
C GLN A 45 3.96 -3.38 3.33
N ARG A 46 4.25 -2.07 3.30
CA ARG A 46 4.05 -1.20 4.46
C ARG A 46 2.58 -1.15 4.89
N ALA A 47 1.66 -0.94 3.96
CA ALA A 47 0.23 -0.91 4.26
C ALA A 47 -0.27 -2.25 4.83
N LEU A 48 0.16 -3.38 4.27
CA LEU A 48 -0.23 -4.71 4.73
C LEU A 48 0.26 -4.97 6.16
N SER A 49 1.52 -4.64 6.45
CA SER A 49 2.08 -4.78 7.79
C SER A 49 1.28 -3.95 8.81
N GLY A 50 1.02 -2.67 8.50
CA GLY A 50 0.25 -1.79 9.37
C GLY A 50 -1.19 -2.25 9.60
N TYR A 51 -1.94 -2.61 8.54
CA TYR A 51 -3.32 -3.07 8.71
C TYR A 51 -3.41 -4.42 9.42
N SER A 52 -2.46 -5.33 9.17
CA SER A 52 -2.44 -6.62 9.86
C SER A 52 -2.19 -6.44 11.36
N ALA A 53 -1.31 -5.51 11.74
CA ALA A 53 -1.06 -5.18 13.14
C ALA A 53 -2.25 -4.46 13.80
N ALA A 54 -2.86 -3.49 13.10
CA ALA A 54 -3.92 -2.65 13.68
C ALA A 54 -5.31 -3.30 13.68
N LEU A 55 -5.62 -4.13 12.67
CA LEU A 55 -6.98 -4.65 12.41
C LEU A 55 -7.04 -6.17 12.28
N GLY A 56 -5.90 -6.85 12.17
CA GLY A 56 -5.81 -8.28 11.89
C GLY A 56 -5.75 -8.60 10.38
N SER A 57 -5.13 -9.75 10.06
CA SER A 57 -4.88 -10.16 8.68
C SER A 57 -6.14 -10.53 7.89
N SER A 58 -7.23 -10.89 8.57
CA SER A 58 -8.53 -11.23 7.95
C SER A 58 -9.42 -10.00 7.72
N HIS A 59 -9.01 -8.82 8.16
CA HIS A 59 -9.79 -7.59 7.99
C HIS A 59 -9.85 -7.18 6.51
N ALA A 60 -10.98 -6.58 6.10
CA ALA A 60 -11.24 -6.19 4.71
C ALA A 60 -10.12 -5.33 4.08
N LYS A 61 -9.57 -4.37 4.84
CA LYS A 61 -8.44 -3.54 4.38
C LYS A 61 -7.17 -4.36 4.12
N SER A 62 -6.82 -5.29 5.01
CA SER A 62 -5.69 -6.20 4.85
C SER A 62 -5.86 -7.09 3.60
N LEU A 63 -7.06 -7.66 3.44
CA LEU A 63 -7.40 -8.47 2.27
C LEU A 63 -7.36 -7.68 0.96
N GLN A 64 -7.76 -6.41 0.96
CA GLN A 64 -7.66 -5.56 -0.21
C GLN A 64 -6.20 -5.32 -0.63
N VAL A 65 -5.31 -5.04 0.33
CA VAL A 65 -3.88 -4.87 0.03
C VAL A 65 -3.28 -6.18 -0.51
N ILE A 66 -3.68 -7.34 0.04
CA ILE A 66 -3.24 -8.66 -0.47
C ILE A 66 -3.64 -8.83 -1.94
N LYS A 67 -4.87 -8.48 -2.32
CA LYS A 67 -5.31 -8.53 -3.72
C LYS A 67 -4.46 -7.60 -4.61
N ASN A 68 -4.18 -6.39 -4.15
CA ASN A 68 -3.35 -5.44 -4.90
C ASN A 68 -1.92 -5.97 -5.11
N ILE A 69 -1.31 -6.59 -4.08
CA ILE A 69 0.00 -7.24 -4.20
C ILE A 69 -0.06 -8.39 -5.21
N ALA A 70 -1.08 -9.24 -5.16
CA ALA A 70 -1.22 -10.34 -6.10
C ALA A 70 -1.29 -9.85 -7.56
N SER A 71 -2.10 -8.83 -7.82
CA SER A 71 -2.15 -8.18 -9.14
C SER A 71 -0.80 -7.60 -9.57
N LEU A 72 -0.07 -6.97 -8.65
CA LEU A 72 1.26 -6.43 -8.92
C LEU A 72 2.27 -7.53 -9.31
N GLN A 73 2.25 -8.69 -8.63
CA GLN A 73 3.15 -9.80 -8.95
C GLN A 73 2.85 -10.42 -10.32
N LEU A 74 1.56 -10.52 -10.70
CA LEU A 74 1.18 -10.97 -12.04
C LEU A 74 1.71 -10.01 -13.11
N ALA A 75 1.62 -8.70 -12.88
CA ALA A 75 2.15 -7.69 -13.81
C ALA A 75 3.68 -7.75 -13.94
N LYS A 76 4.41 -8.01 -12.84
CA LYS A 76 5.87 -8.23 -12.88
C LYS A 76 6.23 -9.46 -13.72
N GLY A 77 5.46 -10.55 -13.58
CA GLY A 77 5.66 -11.77 -14.35
C GLY A 77 5.42 -11.60 -15.85
N SER A 78 4.45 -10.78 -16.25
CA SER A 78 4.19 -10.50 -17.67
C SER A 78 5.25 -9.62 -18.34
N LEU A 79 6.02 -8.86 -17.56
CA LEU A 79 7.13 -8.01 -18.05
C LEU A 79 8.48 -8.76 -18.10
N SER A 80 8.56 -9.97 -17.55
CA SER A 80 9.78 -10.78 -17.53
C SER A 80 9.92 -11.78 -18.70
N LEU A 81 9.02 -11.72 -19.68
CA LEU A 81 9.03 -12.52 -20.92
C LEU A 81 9.47 -11.66 -22.12
#